data_AF-A0A4R5LTJ0-F1
#
_entry.id   AF-A0A4R5LTJ0-F1
#
_cell.length_a   1.000
_cell.length_b   1.000
_cell.length_c   1.000
_cell.angle_alpha   90.00
_cell.angle_beta   90.00
_cell.angle_gamma   90.00
#
_symmetry.space_group_name_H-M   'P 1'
#
loop_
_entity.id
_entity.type
_entity.pdbx_description
1 polymer ?
#
loop_
_entity_poly.entity_id
_entity_poly.type
_entity_poly.pdbx_seq_one_letter_code
_entity_poly.pdbx_strand_id
1 'polypeptide(L)'
;MVVLRGTHKLLKVLHTTASPSDFSDTALGDWYINRIVVDRQPLLLCVVANSLLAMITPARDVKNLPQHFPELVQNRLQRLGADQTTVDAEVAAMQAVMVGKTQDRSVVGTMVDFAKVIPYYLPIGGWEMEDLEIAEDKLAETPCRCGRAQATIWPGRDSLRLLQTRWQPVGDVH
;
A
#
# COMPACT_ATOMS: atom_id res chain seq x y z
N MET A 1 -7.39 7.48 10.90
CA MET A 1 -7.62 6.03 10.83
C MET A 1 -7.30 5.52 9.43
N VAL A 2 -6.66 4.36 9.35
CA VAL A 2 -6.46 3.63 8.09
C VAL A 2 -7.10 2.26 8.14
N VAL A 3 -7.65 1.79 7.01
CA VAL A 3 -8.30 0.49 6.89
C VAL A 3 -7.49 -0.44 5.99
N LEU A 4 -7.09 -1.57 6.56
CA LEU A 4 -6.44 -2.68 5.86
C LEU A 4 -7.50 -3.64 5.33
N ARG A 5 -7.66 -3.67 4.02
CA ARG A 5 -8.61 -4.51 3.27
C ARG A 5 -7.96 -5.84 2.92
N GLY A 6 -8.17 -6.85 3.75
CA GLY A 6 -7.56 -8.17 3.60
C GLY A 6 -8.40 -9.15 2.78
N THR A 7 -7.72 -10.10 2.12
CA THR A 7 -8.38 -11.28 1.54
C THR A 7 -8.86 -12.25 2.63
N HIS A 8 -9.83 -13.12 2.31
CA HIS A 8 -10.39 -14.07 3.29
C HIS A 8 -9.34 -14.93 3.99
N LYS A 9 -8.26 -15.33 3.30
CA LYS A 9 -7.17 -16.11 3.91
C LYS A 9 -6.41 -15.29 4.96
N LEU A 10 -6.14 -14.01 4.67
CA LEU A 10 -5.47 -13.09 5.59
C LEU A 10 -6.35 -12.77 6.81
N LEU A 11 -7.66 -12.61 6.61
CA LEU A 11 -8.60 -12.30 7.69
C LEU A 11 -8.79 -13.43 8.70
N LYS A 12 -8.38 -14.66 8.38
CA LYS A 12 -8.30 -15.74 9.38
C LYS A 12 -7.21 -15.48 10.43
N VAL A 13 -6.22 -14.64 10.09
CA VAL A 13 -5.10 -14.27 10.96
C VAL A 13 -5.29 -12.85 11.50
N LEU A 14 -5.69 -11.92 10.63
CA LEU A 14 -6.06 -10.54 10.96
C LEU A 14 -7.55 -10.48 11.28
N HIS A 15 -7.89 -10.49 12.57
CA HIS A 15 -9.28 -10.38 12.99
C HIS A 15 -9.94 -9.12 12.41
N THR A 16 -11.15 -9.26 11.88
CA THR A 16 -11.90 -8.13 11.31
C THR A 16 -12.34 -7.20 12.42
N THR A 17 -12.04 -5.91 12.28
CA THR A 17 -12.41 -4.85 13.22
C THR A 17 -13.17 -3.70 12.54
N ALA A 18 -12.99 -3.51 11.23
CA ALA A 18 -13.69 -2.50 10.44
C ALA A 18 -15.04 -3.00 9.92
N SER A 19 -16.04 -2.12 9.95
CA SER A 19 -17.30 -2.25 9.25
C SER A 19 -17.13 -1.93 7.74
N PRO A 20 -18.05 -2.37 6.87
CA PRO A 20 -18.01 -2.03 5.45
C PRO A 20 -18.13 -0.52 5.15
N SER A 21 -18.70 0.24 6.09
CA SER A 21 -18.85 1.70 6.00
C SER A 21 -17.66 2.50 6.51
N ASP A 22 -16.67 1.86 7.15
CA ASP A 22 -15.49 2.55 7.66
C ASP A 22 -14.52 2.76 6.50
N PHE A 23 -13.97 3.96 6.34
CA PHE A 23 -13.00 4.29 5.30
C PHE A 23 -11.83 5.06 5.89
N SER A 24 -10.66 4.92 5.28
CA SER A 24 -9.46 5.64 5.72
C SER A 24 -9.62 7.15 5.54
N ASP A 25 -9.11 7.93 6.50
CA ASP A 25 -9.07 9.41 6.46
C ASP A 25 -7.72 9.97 5.95
N THR A 26 -6.77 9.07 5.71
CA THR A 26 -5.46 9.27 5.08
C THR A 26 -5.57 9.74 3.63
N ALA A 27 -4.55 10.42 3.09
CA ALA A 27 -4.51 10.87 1.70
C ALA A 27 -4.57 9.71 0.70
N LEU A 28 -3.84 8.63 0.99
CA LEU A 28 -3.70 7.51 0.06
C LEU A 28 -4.92 6.56 0.11
N GLY A 29 -5.63 6.52 1.23
CA GLY A 29 -6.86 5.77 1.40
C GLY A 29 -6.64 4.34 1.92
N ASP A 30 -7.61 3.46 1.64
CA ASP A 30 -7.60 2.08 2.11
C ASP A 30 -6.43 1.28 1.50
N TRP A 31 -5.81 0.41 2.30
CA TRP A 31 -4.74 -0.47 1.86
C TRP A 31 -5.23 -1.88 1.64
N TYR A 32 -5.09 -2.41 0.43
CA TYR A 32 -5.48 -3.76 0.06
C TYR A 32 -4.32 -4.72 0.27
N ILE A 33 -4.55 -5.78 1.03
CA ILE A 33 -3.49 -6.69 1.46
C ILE A 33 -3.78 -8.11 0.98
N ASN A 34 -2.80 -8.70 0.31
CA ASN A 34 -2.78 -10.10 -0.06
C ASN A 34 -1.49 -10.78 0.35
N ARG A 35 -1.57 -12.07 0.67
CA ARG A 35 -0.41 -12.92 0.92
C ARG A 35 -0.05 -13.63 -0.38
N ILE A 36 1.18 -13.45 -0.83
CA ILE A 36 1.76 -14.14 -1.99
C ILE A 36 2.93 -15.00 -1.54
N VAL A 37 3.41 -15.89 -2.41
CA VAL A 37 4.60 -16.70 -2.16
C VAL A 37 5.51 -16.56 -3.37
N VAL A 38 6.75 -16.14 -3.14
CA VAL A 38 7.79 -16.04 -4.18
C VAL A 38 9.02 -16.76 -3.66
N ASP A 39 9.59 -17.65 -4.47
CA ASP A 39 10.73 -18.50 -4.09
C ASP A 39 10.55 -19.21 -2.74
N ARG A 40 9.33 -19.75 -2.53
CA ARG A 40 8.90 -20.47 -1.31
C ARG A 40 8.86 -19.59 -0.04
N GLN A 41 9.14 -18.30 -0.16
CA GLN A 41 9.08 -17.35 0.93
C GLN A 41 7.76 -16.57 0.88
N PRO A 42 7.00 -16.50 2.00
CA PRO A 42 5.73 -15.81 2.01
C PRO A 42 5.92 -14.30 2.17
N LEU A 43 5.26 -13.54 1.30
CA LEU A 43 5.27 -12.07 1.27
C LEU A 43 3.86 -11.54 1.49
N LEU A 44 3.76 -10.34 2.04
CA LEU A 44 2.57 -9.50 1.98
C LEU A 44 2.76 -8.48 0.87
N LEU A 45 1.78 -8.42 -0.03
CA LEU A 45 1.62 -7.36 -1.01
C LEU A 45 0.52 -6.43 -0.52
N CYS A 46 0.89 -5.19 -0.26
CA CYS A 46 0.00 -4.12 0.18
C CYS A 46 -0.11 -3.10 -0.96
N VAL A 47 -1.33 -2.78 -1.40
CA VAL A 47 -1.59 -1.83 -2.50
C VAL A 47 -2.60 -0.79 -2.04
N VAL A 48 -2.26 0.49 -2.13
CA VAL A 48 -3.15 1.54 -1.65
C VAL A 48 -4.18 1.98 -2.70
N ALA A 49 -5.41 2.26 -2.30
CA ALA A 49 -6.55 2.39 -3.21
C ALA A 49 -6.47 3.59 -4.17
N ASN A 50 -6.02 4.76 -3.69
CA ASN A 50 -6.14 5.99 -4.47
C ASN A 50 -5.02 6.19 -5.48
N SER A 51 -3.87 5.54 -5.29
CA SER A 51 -2.70 5.65 -6.19
C SER A 51 -2.17 4.31 -6.70
N LEU A 52 -2.63 3.18 -6.17
CA LEU A 52 -2.11 1.84 -6.50
C LEU A 52 -0.62 1.65 -6.13
N LEU A 53 -0.06 2.49 -5.26
CA LEU A 53 1.30 2.29 -4.76
C LEU A 53 1.40 0.96 -4.03
N ALA A 54 2.39 0.16 -4.43
CA ALA A 54 2.70 -1.12 -3.83
C ALA A 54 3.74 -0.96 -2.71
N MET A 55 3.59 -1.81 -1.70
CA MET A 55 4.56 -2.06 -0.65
C MET A 55 4.62 -3.57 -0.40
N ILE A 56 5.82 -4.12 -0.26
CA ILE A 56 6.07 -5.55 -0.14
C ILE A 56 6.85 -5.79 1.15
N THR A 57 6.37 -6.70 2.00
CA THR A 57 7.06 -7.04 3.24
C THR A 57 6.99 -8.55 3.52
N PRO A 58 8.00 -9.16 4.15
CA PRO A 58 7.94 -10.55 4.57
C PRO A 58 6.74 -10.85 5.47
N ALA A 59 6.01 -11.94 5.20
CA ALA A 59 4.82 -12.32 5.96
C ALA A 59 5.15 -13.09 7.26
N ARG A 60 6.16 -12.62 8.00
CA ARG A 60 6.67 -13.24 9.24
C ARG A 60 5.75 -12.99 10.43
N ASP A 61 5.32 -11.74 10.62
CA ASP A 61 4.46 -11.33 11.73
C ASP A 61 3.18 -10.64 11.24
N VAL A 62 2.35 -11.43 10.57
CA VAL A 62 1.08 -10.96 10.01
C VAL A 62 0.12 -10.51 11.12
N LYS A 63 0.15 -11.14 12.31
CA LYS A 63 -0.78 -10.79 13.40
C LYS A 63 -0.55 -9.40 13.93
N ASN A 64 0.71 -8.97 14.01
CA ASN A 64 1.05 -7.64 14.48
C ASN A 64 1.14 -6.59 13.36
N LEU A 65 0.74 -6.95 12.12
CA LEU A 65 0.75 -6.03 10.99
C LEU A 65 0.09 -4.69 11.30
N PRO A 66 -1.10 -4.62 11.94
CA PRO A 66 -1.70 -3.33 12.26
C PRO A 66 -0.83 -2.43 13.15
N GLN A 67 -0.05 -2.99 14.07
CA GLN A 67 0.80 -2.22 14.99
C GLN A 67 2.01 -1.59 14.28
N HIS A 68 2.62 -2.29 13.33
CA HIS A 68 3.81 -1.80 12.61
C HIS A 68 3.50 -1.21 11.23
N PHE A 69 2.25 -1.26 10.77
CA PHE A 69 1.86 -0.75 9.45
C PHE A 69 2.25 0.72 9.20
N PRO A 70 2.06 1.66 10.14
CA PRO A 70 2.41 3.06 9.90
C PRO A 70 3.92 3.26 9.67
N GLU A 71 4.78 2.49 10.35
CA GLU A 71 6.23 2.52 10.14
C GLU A 71 6.61 1.99 8.74
N LEU A 72 5.97 0.91 8.29
CA LEU A 72 6.18 0.40 6.94
C LEU A 72 5.81 1.43 5.87
N VAL A 73 4.67 2.12 6.05
CA VAL A 73 4.22 3.19 5.17
C VAL A 73 5.20 4.36 5.20
N GLN A 74 5.64 4.79 6.38
CA GLN A 74 6.63 5.87 6.54
C GLN A 74 7.89 5.59 5.71
N ASN A 75 8.48 4.41 5.89
CA ASN A 75 9.69 3.98 5.17
C ASN A 75 9.46 3.96 3.65
N ARG A 76 8.31 3.43 3.19
CA ARG A 76 7.98 3.41 1.77
C ARG A 76 7.85 4.83 1.19
N LEU A 77 7.19 5.74 1.90
CA LEU A 77 6.98 7.11 1.42
C LEU A 77 8.27 7.93 1.43
N GLN A 78 9.14 7.74 2.42
CA GLN A 78 10.47 8.36 2.44
C GLN A 78 11.34 7.88 1.27
N ARG A 79 11.37 6.56 0.99
CA ARG A 79 12.06 6.04 -0.20
C ARG A 79 11.49 6.58 -1.51
N LEU A 80 10.17 6.76 -1.57
CA LEU A 80 9.50 7.36 -2.73
C LEU A 80 9.83 8.86 -2.93
N GLY A 81 10.46 9.50 -1.94
CA GLY A 81 10.83 10.93 -1.99
C GLY A 81 9.73 11.87 -1.55
N ALA A 82 8.79 11.42 -0.71
CA ALA A 82 7.80 12.31 -0.09
C ALA A 82 8.45 13.25 0.93
N ASP A 83 7.93 14.48 1.04
CA ASP A 83 8.40 15.45 2.01
C ASP A 83 8.07 15.00 3.44
N GLN A 84 9.02 15.17 4.37
CA GLN A 84 8.89 14.68 5.74
C GLN A 84 7.62 15.21 6.43
N THR A 85 7.23 16.46 6.21
CA THR A 85 6.02 17.03 6.84
C THR A 85 4.74 16.33 6.36
N THR A 86 4.68 15.98 5.07
CA THR A 86 3.56 15.23 4.49
C THR A 86 3.54 13.77 4.94
N VAL A 87 4.72 13.16 5.11
CA VAL A 87 4.86 11.80 5.66
C VAL A 87 4.39 11.75 7.10
N ASP A 88 4.83 12.70 7.93
CA ASP A 88 4.46 12.78 9.34
C ASP A 88 2.95 12.99 9.49
N ALA A 89 2.34 13.85 8.67
CA ALA A 89 0.89 14.06 8.66
C ALA A 89 0.11 12.80 8.25
N GLU A 90 0.56 12.09 7.20
CA GLU A 90 -0.07 10.85 6.75
C GLU A 90 0.02 9.76 7.82
N VAL A 91 1.20 9.57 8.43
CA VAL A 91 1.42 8.59 9.51
C VAL A 91 0.64 8.98 10.77
N ALA A 92 0.59 10.26 11.11
CA ALA A 92 -0.21 10.77 12.23
C ALA A 92 -1.70 10.56 12.00
N ALA A 93 -2.19 10.56 10.76
CA ALA A 93 -3.56 10.17 10.45
C ALA A 93 -3.80 8.68 10.72
N MET A 94 -2.79 7.80 10.69
CA MET A 94 -2.92 6.37 10.93
C MET A 94 -3.03 5.96 12.43
N GLN A 95 -3.48 6.85 13.33
CA GLN A 95 -3.57 6.56 14.79
C GLN A 95 -4.31 5.26 15.13
N ALA A 96 -5.30 4.90 14.32
CA ALA A 96 -6.03 3.64 14.40
C ALA A 96 -5.90 2.89 13.07
N VAL A 97 -5.45 1.64 13.15
CA VAL A 97 -5.36 0.71 12.02
C VAL A 97 -6.44 -0.35 12.17
N MET A 98 -7.46 -0.31 11.30
CA MET A 98 -8.58 -1.26 11.32
C MET A 98 -8.43 -2.28 10.20
N VAL A 99 -9.10 -3.43 10.34
CA VAL A 99 -9.03 -4.53 9.36
C VAL A 99 -10.42 -4.83 8.83
N GLY A 100 -10.59 -4.78 7.51
CA GLY A 100 -11.85 -5.04 6.81
C GLY A 100 -11.69 -6.01 5.63
N LYS A 101 -12.82 -6.44 5.06
CA LYS A 101 -12.85 -7.25 3.83
C LYS A 101 -12.56 -6.38 2.61
N THR A 102 -11.88 -6.94 1.61
CA THR A 102 -11.74 -6.32 0.28
C THR A 102 -13.09 -5.93 -0.31
N GLN A 103 -13.20 -4.70 -0.82
CA GLN A 103 -14.45 -4.16 -1.38
C GLN A 103 -14.31 -3.45 -2.73
N ASP A 104 -13.09 -3.33 -3.26
CA ASP A 104 -12.86 -2.78 -4.61
C ASP A 104 -12.21 -3.83 -5.52
N ARG A 105 -12.99 -4.31 -6.49
CA ARG A 105 -12.52 -5.30 -7.47
C ARG A 105 -11.44 -4.77 -8.42
N SER A 106 -11.36 -3.46 -8.64
CA SER A 106 -10.34 -2.87 -9.51
C SER A 106 -8.97 -2.95 -8.85
N VAL A 107 -8.87 -2.53 -7.58
CA VAL A 107 -7.63 -2.62 -6.81
C VAL A 107 -7.22 -4.08 -6.62
N VAL A 108 -8.18 -4.97 -6.35
CA VAL A 108 -7.91 -6.43 -6.27
C VAL A 108 -7.38 -6.98 -7.59
N GLY A 109 -7.90 -6.53 -8.73
CA GLY A 109 -7.37 -6.88 -10.06
C GLY A 109 -5.92 -6.45 -10.23
N THR A 110 -5.59 -5.19 -9.92
CA THR A 110 -4.21 -4.68 -9.94
C THR A 110 -3.29 -5.48 -9.02
N MET A 111 -3.74 -5.80 -7.81
CA MET A 111 -2.98 -6.60 -6.86
C MET A 111 -2.68 -8.01 -7.40
N VAL A 112 -3.60 -8.60 -8.15
CA VAL A 112 -3.38 -9.89 -8.85
C VAL A 112 -2.33 -9.74 -9.95
N ASP A 113 -2.35 -8.65 -10.70
CA ASP A 113 -1.36 -8.41 -11.76
C ASP A 113 0.04 -8.12 -11.19
N PHE A 114 0.13 -7.31 -10.13
CA PHE A 114 1.40 -7.10 -9.40
C PHE A 114 1.96 -8.41 -8.86
N ALA A 115 1.11 -9.27 -8.26
CA ALA A 115 1.55 -10.58 -7.76
C ALA A 115 2.16 -11.48 -8.85
N LYS A 116 1.75 -11.34 -10.12
CA LYS A 116 2.35 -12.08 -11.24
C LYS A 116 3.67 -11.48 -11.69
N VAL A 117 3.85 -10.17 -11.55
CA VAL A 117 5.03 -9.44 -12.05
C VAL A 117 6.18 -9.47 -11.04
N ILE A 118 5.90 -9.42 -9.74
CA ILE A 118 6.91 -9.39 -8.66
C ILE A 118 8.00 -10.48 -8.82
N PRO A 119 7.69 -11.75 -9.12
CA PRO A 119 8.73 -12.77 -9.31
C PRO A 119 9.77 -12.45 -10.39
N TYR A 120 9.43 -11.62 -11.39
CA TYR A 120 10.38 -11.21 -12.44
C TYR A 120 11.26 -10.03 -12.03
N TYR A 121 10.95 -9.35 -10.92
CA TYR A 121 11.77 -8.28 -10.38
C TYR A 121 12.75 -8.76 -9.32
N LEU A 122 12.53 -9.96 -8.78
CA LEU A 122 13.36 -10.57 -7.75
C LEU A 122 14.38 -11.53 -8.36
N PRO A 123 15.58 -11.67 -7.76
CA PRO A 123 16.55 -12.68 -8.16
C PRO A 123 16.03 -14.11 -7.94
N ILE A 124 16.51 -15.03 -8.78
CA ILE A 124 16.15 -16.46 -8.69
C ILE A 124 16.97 -17.10 -7.56
N GLY A 125 16.29 -17.86 -6.69
CA GLY A 125 16.94 -18.69 -5.68
C GLY A 125 17.05 -18.03 -4.31
N GLY A 126 16.42 -16.88 -4.12
CA GLY A 126 16.39 -16.13 -2.87
C GLY A 126 16.53 -14.63 -3.13
N TRP A 127 15.80 -13.84 -2.35
CA TRP A 127 15.79 -12.38 -2.39
C TRP A 127 16.09 -11.84 -0.99
N GLU A 128 16.65 -10.65 -0.93
CA GLU A 128 16.86 -9.88 0.30
C GLU A 128 15.89 -8.69 0.36
N MET A 129 15.95 -7.90 1.42
CA MET A 129 15.04 -6.77 1.60
C MET A 129 15.20 -5.72 0.50
N GLU A 130 16.43 -5.46 0.06
CA GLU A 130 16.76 -4.49 -1.00
C GLU A 130 16.13 -4.89 -2.33
N ASP A 131 16.04 -6.19 -2.64
CA ASP A 131 15.37 -6.68 -3.85
C ASP A 131 13.86 -6.37 -3.83
N LEU A 132 13.24 -6.42 -2.65
CA LEU A 132 11.83 -6.05 -2.48
C LEU A 132 11.64 -4.56 -2.73
N GLU A 133 12.53 -3.71 -2.21
CA GLU A 133 12.48 -2.26 -2.44
C GLU A 133 12.64 -1.92 -3.93
N ILE A 134 13.57 -2.58 -4.63
CA ILE A 134 13.73 -2.45 -6.08
C ILE A 134 12.44 -2.87 -6.81
N ALA A 135 11.79 -3.97 -6.38
CA ALA A 135 10.54 -4.40 -6.98
C ALA A 135 9.41 -3.39 -6.75
N GLU A 136 9.31 -2.80 -5.56
CA GLU A 136 8.36 -1.73 -5.27
C GLU A 136 8.57 -0.49 -6.14
N ASP A 137 9.83 -0.10 -6.38
CA ASP A 137 10.16 1.07 -7.20
C ASP A 137 9.81 0.85 -8.67
N LYS A 138 10.10 -0.34 -9.20
CA LYS A 138 9.64 -0.73 -10.55
C LYS A 138 8.12 -0.72 -10.66
N LEU A 139 7.40 -1.21 -9.65
CA LEU A 139 5.93 -1.14 -9.62
C LEU A 139 5.43 0.30 -9.52
N ALA A 140 6.11 1.17 -8.77
CA ALA A 140 5.75 2.58 -8.62
C ALA A 140 5.86 3.38 -9.93
N GLU A 141 6.77 2.97 -10.81
CA GLU A 141 6.96 3.54 -12.15
C GLU A 141 6.09 2.87 -13.24
N THR A 142 5.36 1.81 -12.92
CA THR A 142 4.56 1.08 -13.89
C THR A 142 3.17 1.72 -14.05
N PRO A 143 2.81 2.24 -15.24
CA PRO A 143 1.50 2.86 -15.45
C PRO A 143 0.38 1.83 -15.34
N CYS A 144 -0.60 2.12 -14.49
CA CYS A 144 -1.75 1.28 -14.24
C CYS A 144 -3.01 1.92 -14.82
N ARG A 145 -3.94 1.11 -15.32
CA ARG A 145 -5.27 1.57 -15.70
C ARG A 145 -6.28 1.06 -14.68
N CYS A 146 -6.95 1.97 -13.98
CA CYS A 146 -8.01 1.62 -13.02
C CYS A 146 -9.37 1.76 -13.71
N GLY A 147 -10.28 0.80 -13.51
CA GLY A 147 -11.57 0.80 -14.20
C GLY A 147 -12.53 1.94 -13.82
N ARG A 148 -12.24 2.70 -12.76
CA ARG A 148 -13.12 3.78 -12.24
C ARG A 148 -12.96 5.11 -12.99
N ALA A 149 -11.75 5.42 -13.42
CA ALA A 149 -11.44 6.60 -14.22
C ALA A 149 -10.64 6.09 -15.41
N GLN A 150 -11.03 6.38 -16.64
CA GLN A 150 -10.26 5.99 -17.85
C GLN A 150 -8.86 6.65 -17.93
N ALA A 151 -8.38 7.22 -16.83
CA ALA A 151 -7.08 7.84 -16.65
C ALA A 151 -6.01 6.80 -16.28
N THR A 152 -4.81 7.02 -16.81
CA THR A 152 -3.60 6.30 -16.39
C THR A 152 -3.16 6.80 -15.02
N ILE A 153 -2.97 5.87 -14.08
CA ILE A 153 -2.41 6.13 -12.76
C ILE A 153 -0.93 5.74 -12.80
N TRP A 154 -0.06 6.62 -12.31
CA TRP A 154 1.36 6.38 -12.13
C TRP A 154 1.63 6.24 -10.62
N PRO A 155 1.75 5.03 -10.07
CA PRO A 155 1.56 4.83 -8.65
C PRO A 155 2.46 5.67 -7.75
N GLY A 156 3.73 5.83 -8.10
CA GLY A 156 4.64 6.72 -7.38
C GLY A 156 4.23 8.19 -7.47
N ARG A 157 4.04 8.70 -8.69
CA ARG A 157 3.73 10.12 -8.95
C ARG A 157 2.39 10.53 -8.34
N ASP A 158 1.37 9.70 -8.50
CA ASP A 158 0.03 9.96 -7.98
C ASP A 158 0.00 9.91 -6.45
N SER A 159 0.80 9.04 -5.81
CA SER A 159 0.93 9.04 -4.34
C SER A 159 1.49 10.35 -3.82
N LEU A 160 2.60 10.82 -4.40
CA LEU A 160 3.22 12.08 -4.02
C LEU A 160 2.25 13.25 -4.22
N ARG A 161 1.54 13.28 -5.36
CA ARG A 161 0.52 14.31 -5.65
C ARG A 161 -0.61 14.31 -4.64
N LEU A 162 -1.13 13.13 -4.26
CA LEU A 162 -2.21 13.00 -3.27
C LEU A 162 -1.76 13.46 -1.89
N LEU A 163 -0.56 13.07 -1.45
CA LEU A 163 0.02 13.50 -0.18
C LEU A 163 0.17 15.03 -0.14
N GLN A 164 0.73 15.62 -1.19
CA GLN A 164 0.87 17.07 -1.31
C GLN A 164 -0.48 17.77 -1.25
N THR A 165 -1.45 17.30 -2.04
CA THR A 165 -2.78 17.92 -2.12
C THR A 165 -3.53 17.85 -0.79
N ARG A 166 -3.33 16.79 -0.01
CA ARG A 166 -4.02 16.57 1.27
C ARG A 166 -3.36 17.30 2.43
N TRP A 167 -2.02 17.28 2.50
CA TRP A 167 -1.28 17.65 3.70
C TRP A 167 -0.41 18.90 3.55
N GLN A 168 -0.14 19.38 2.33
CA GLN A 168 0.48 20.70 2.22
C GLN A 168 -0.51 21.77 2.67
N PRO A 169 -0.07 22.74 3.49
CA PRO A 169 -0.92 23.88 3.82
C PRO A 169 -1.29 24.59 2.52
N VAL A 170 -2.58 24.90 2.34
CA VAL A 170 -3.00 25.91 1.37
C VAL A 170 -2.29 27.18 1.83
N GLY A 171 -1.23 27.56 1.12
CA GLY A 171 -0.48 28.77 1.44
C GLY A 171 -1.46 29.94 1.51
N ASP A 172 -1.36 30.71 2.59
CA ASP A 172 -2.01 32.00 2.72
C ASP A 172 -1.82 32.77 1.41
N VAL A 173 -2.94 33.09 0.77
CA VAL A 173 -2.97 34.03 -0.34
C VAL A 173 -2.61 35.39 0.28
N HIS A 174 -1.37 35.81 0.08
CA HIS A 174 -0.98 37.21 0.22
C HIS A 174 -1.10 37.90 -1.14
#